data_AF-A0A0M2WKE2-F1
#
_entry.id   AF-A0A0M2WKE2-F1
#
_cell.length_a   1.000
_cell.length_b   1.000
_cell.length_c   1.000
_cell.angle_alpha   90.00
_cell.angle_beta   90.00
_cell.angle_gamma   90.00
#
_symmetry.space_group_name_H-M   'P 1'
#
loop_
_entity.id
_entity.type
_entity.pdbx_description
1 polymer ?
#
loop_
_entity_poly.entity_id
_entity_poly.type
_entity_poly.pdbx_seq_one_letter_code
_entity_poly.pdbx_strand_id
1 'polypeptide(L)'
;MGQLGGLAGAAGSLAGLKNPNDLYVGMLQSRTVADNIIARYKLEERYKQDSMQDTRKAFEKKRRITSGKDGMISIEVDDKDPKVAADIANAHVDELMVLTKTFAITEASQRRLFFEKQLKLAKEELANAELALRKTQENTGMLQLSGQVQGIIASMAQLKGVIASKEVEAASMRTFATGQNPALVRVNEELRSLRGQLEKLQAKQDGKDGGLLTSTGNIPEVGLEYVRKLRDVKYYETVFELLAKQFEMAKIDEAKDTSTIQQLDKAIPADKNSGPKRLMIALAGLAGGLLLGIMMAIFYEKYLPRRNVSVVSK
;
A
#
# COMPACT_ATOMS: atom_id res chain seq x y z
N MET A 1 -17.75 -36.07 -15.00
CA MET A 1 -16.78 -34.94 -15.08
C MET A 1 -17.53 -33.71 -15.54
N GLY A 2 -17.43 -32.59 -14.81
CA GLY A 2 -17.95 -31.30 -15.25
C GLY A 2 -18.90 -30.62 -14.26
N GLN A 3 -18.37 -30.04 -13.19
CA GLN A 3 -18.95 -28.89 -12.46
C GLN A 3 -18.00 -28.43 -11.33
N LEU A 4 -16.80 -27.97 -11.67
CA LEU A 4 -15.90 -27.30 -10.71
C LEU A 4 -15.23 -26.04 -11.29
N GLY A 5 -15.76 -25.50 -12.40
CA GLY A 5 -15.22 -24.29 -13.05
C GLY A 5 -15.80 -22.96 -12.57
N GLY A 6 -16.86 -22.97 -11.75
CA GLY A 6 -17.62 -21.76 -11.41
C GLY A 6 -17.11 -20.94 -10.22
N LEU A 7 -16.24 -21.50 -9.37
CA LEU A 7 -15.84 -20.88 -8.10
C LEU A 7 -14.45 -20.23 -8.13
N ALA A 8 -13.69 -20.37 -9.22
CA ALA A 8 -12.38 -19.72 -9.37
C ALA A 8 -12.50 -18.22 -9.72
N GLY A 9 -13.64 -17.76 -10.23
CA GLY A 9 -13.84 -16.35 -10.61
C GLY A 9 -14.15 -15.39 -9.46
N ALA A 10 -14.65 -15.90 -8.33
CA ALA A 10 -15.08 -15.06 -7.20
C ALA A 10 -13.97 -14.80 -6.16
N ALA A 11 -12.84 -15.52 -6.23
CA ALA A 11 -11.67 -15.29 -5.36
C ALA A 11 -10.74 -14.17 -5.89
N GLY A 12 -10.89 -13.76 -7.15
CA GLY A 12 -10.05 -12.73 -7.77
C GLY A 12 -10.44 -11.28 -7.43
N SER A 13 -11.66 -11.05 -6.92
CA SER A 13 -12.19 -9.70 -6.66
C SER A 13 -11.89 -9.15 -5.26
N LEU A 14 -11.45 -9.99 -4.31
CA LEU A 14 -11.10 -9.57 -2.95
C LEU A 14 -9.60 -9.25 -2.76
N ALA A 15 -8.79 -9.39 -3.82
CA ALA A 15 -7.40 -8.93 -3.86
C ALA A 15 -7.25 -7.48 -4.37
N GLY A 16 -8.37 -6.80 -4.65
CA GLY A 16 -8.45 -5.57 -5.45
C GLY A 16 -8.07 -4.24 -4.77
N LEU A 17 -7.23 -4.26 -3.74
CA LEU A 17 -6.65 -3.02 -3.17
C LEU A 17 -5.13 -3.18 -3.05
N LYS A 18 -4.42 -3.34 -4.17
CA LYS A 18 -2.95 -3.42 -4.16
C LYS A 18 -2.25 -2.80 -5.38
N ASN A 19 -2.94 -2.08 -6.27
CA ASN A 19 -2.23 -1.34 -7.31
C ASN A 19 -1.83 0.05 -6.76
N PRO A 20 -0.55 0.45 -6.75
CA PRO A 20 -0.15 1.82 -6.41
C PRO A 20 -0.91 2.89 -7.23
N ASN A 21 -1.38 2.55 -8.43
CA ASN A 21 -2.24 3.43 -9.22
C ASN A 21 -3.60 3.70 -8.59
N ASP A 22 -4.17 2.77 -7.83
CA ASP A 22 -5.47 2.97 -7.16
C ASP A 22 -5.36 4.06 -6.08
N LEU A 23 -4.19 4.14 -5.43
CA LEU A 23 -3.90 5.22 -4.48
C LEU A 23 -3.87 6.58 -5.20
N TYR A 24 -3.19 6.66 -6.35
CA TYR A 24 -3.13 7.90 -7.13
C TYR A 24 -4.48 8.31 -7.71
N VAL A 25 -5.26 7.34 -8.22
CA VAL A 25 -6.64 7.59 -8.66
C VAL A 25 -7.49 8.08 -7.47
N GLY A 26 -7.33 7.48 -6.29
CA GLY A 26 -8.00 7.94 -5.07
C GLY A 26 -7.60 9.36 -4.66
N MET A 27 -6.30 9.71 -4.74
CA MET A 27 -5.81 11.07 -4.48
C MET A 27 -6.41 12.08 -5.47
N LEU A 28 -6.37 11.77 -6.77
CA LEU A 28 -6.98 12.56 -7.84
C LEU A 28 -8.50 12.69 -7.70
N GLN A 29 -9.16 11.71 -7.08
CA GLN A 29 -10.59 11.75 -6.78
C GLN A 29 -10.93 12.40 -5.45
N SER A 30 -9.93 12.75 -4.64
CA SER A 30 -10.14 13.32 -3.32
C SER A 30 -10.81 14.69 -3.38
N ARG A 31 -11.54 15.01 -2.30
CA ARG A 31 -12.17 16.32 -2.13
C ARG A 31 -11.16 17.47 -2.20
N THR A 32 -9.95 17.26 -1.67
CA THR A 32 -8.89 18.30 -1.63
C THR A 32 -8.47 18.72 -3.03
N VAL A 33 -8.22 17.76 -3.94
CA VAL A 33 -7.90 18.08 -5.35
C VAL A 33 -9.07 18.79 -6.01
N ALA A 34 -10.29 18.27 -5.83
CA ALA A 34 -11.47 18.87 -6.42
C ALA A 34 -11.66 20.33 -5.97
N ASP A 35 -11.52 20.61 -4.68
CA ASP A 35 -11.69 21.94 -4.10
C ASP A 35 -10.64 22.92 -4.61
N ASN A 36 -9.37 22.50 -4.67
CA ASN A 36 -8.28 23.34 -5.17
C ASN A 36 -8.51 23.71 -6.65
N ILE A 37 -8.92 22.75 -7.47
CA ILE A 37 -9.21 23.00 -8.89
C ILE A 37 -10.46 23.86 -9.06
N ILE A 38 -11.53 23.61 -8.29
CA ILE A 38 -12.74 24.43 -8.30
C ILE A 38 -12.42 25.88 -7.98
N ALA A 39 -11.60 26.12 -6.96
CA ALA A 39 -11.17 27.46 -6.57
C ALA A 39 -10.28 28.10 -7.65
N ARG A 40 -9.27 27.37 -8.16
CA ARG A 40 -8.30 27.87 -9.15
C ARG A 40 -8.96 28.31 -10.46
N TYR A 41 -9.98 27.58 -10.92
CA TYR A 41 -10.69 27.86 -12.17
C TYR A 41 -12.06 28.51 -11.97
N LYS A 42 -12.40 28.90 -10.73
CA LYS A 42 -13.69 29.52 -10.36
C LYS A 42 -14.89 28.77 -10.94
N LEU A 43 -14.91 27.45 -10.74
CA LEU A 43 -15.90 26.58 -11.37
C LEU A 43 -17.33 26.83 -10.86
N GLU A 44 -17.50 27.41 -9.67
CA GLU A 44 -18.80 27.82 -9.14
C GLU A 44 -19.50 28.81 -10.07
N GLU A 45 -18.80 29.87 -10.48
CA GLU A 45 -19.29 30.88 -11.43
C GLU A 45 -19.52 30.27 -12.82
N ARG A 46 -18.57 29.46 -13.30
CA ARG A 46 -18.62 28.84 -14.64
C ARG A 46 -19.79 27.85 -14.76
N TYR A 47 -20.06 27.08 -13.71
CA TYR A 47 -21.14 26.08 -13.68
C TYR A 47 -22.45 26.64 -13.13
N LYS A 48 -22.47 27.90 -12.70
CA LYS A 48 -23.64 28.59 -12.12
C LYS A 48 -24.26 27.77 -10.98
N GLN A 49 -23.42 27.42 -10.01
CA GLN A 49 -23.82 26.65 -8.84
C GLN A 49 -23.73 27.52 -7.59
N ASP A 50 -24.76 27.47 -6.75
CA ASP A 50 -24.84 28.28 -5.53
C ASP A 50 -24.17 27.61 -4.31
N SER A 51 -23.81 26.34 -4.45
CA SER A 51 -23.22 25.53 -3.39
C SER A 51 -21.99 24.79 -3.87
N MET A 52 -20.91 24.84 -3.07
CA MET A 52 -19.69 24.05 -3.28
C MET A 52 -19.97 22.55 -3.43
N GLN A 53 -20.97 22.02 -2.72
CA GLN A 53 -21.33 20.60 -2.83
C GLN A 53 -21.89 20.25 -4.21
N ASP A 54 -22.70 21.13 -4.80
CA ASP A 54 -23.27 20.92 -6.12
C ASP A 54 -22.23 21.18 -7.22
N THR A 55 -21.35 22.15 -7.03
CA THR A 55 -20.16 22.35 -7.89
C THR A 55 -19.29 21.11 -7.94
N ARG A 56 -19.00 20.47 -6.79
CA ARG A 56 -18.25 19.20 -6.74
C ARG A 56 -18.96 18.10 -7.53
N LYS A 57 -20.25 17.87 -7.29
CA LYS A 57 -21.02 16.83 -8.01
C LYS A 57 -21.03 17.08 -9.51
N ALA A 58 -21.19 18.34 -9.94
CA ALA A 58 -21.15 18.72 -11.34
C ALA A 58 -19.77 18.49 -11.95
N PHE A 59 -18.71 18.84 -11.20
CA PHE A 59 -17.32 18.63 -11.60
C PHE A 59 -16.95 17.15 -11.70
N GLU A 60 -17.39 16.32 -10.76
CA GLU A 60 -17.19 14.87 -10.78
C GLU A 60 -17.79 14.22 -12.02
N LYS A 61 -18.98 14.65 -12.47
CA LYS A 61 -19.60 14.13 -13.69
C LYS A 61 -18.86 14.52 -14.98
N LYS A 62 -18.10 15.61 -14.93
CA LYS A 62 -17.34 16.16 -16.06
C LYS A 62 -15.89 15.66 -16.12
N ARG A 63 -15.44 14.87 -15.15
CA ARG A 63 -14.09 14.29 -15.14
C ARG A 63 -14.19 12.77 -15.15
N ARG A 64 -13.23 12.13 -15.81
CA ARG A 64 -13.08 10.68 -15.81
C ARG A 64 -11.61 10.37 -15.60
N ILE A 65 -11.33 9.61 -14.55
CA ILE A 65 -9.99 9.23 -14.16
C ILE A 65 -9.96 7.71 -14.08
N THR A 66 -9.09 7.10 -14.88
CA THR A 66 -9.02 5.64 -15.03
C THR A 66 -7.58 5.17 -14.88
N SER A 67 -7.43 3.98 -14.30
CA SER A 67 -6.16 3.26 -14.22
C SER A 67 -6.16 2.17 -15.29
N GLY A 68 -5.23 2.27 -16.25
CA GLY A 68 -5.00 1.26 -17.27
C GLY A 68 -4.25 0.05 -16.69
N LYS A 69 -4.45 -1.12 -17.31
CA LYS A 69 -3.73 -2.36 -16.94
C LYS A 69 -2.23 -2.31 -17.30
N ASP A 70 -1.85 -1.36 -18.14
CA ASP A 70 -0.49 -1.01 -18.54
C ASP A 70 0.23 -0.13 -17.52
N GLY A 71 -0.43 0.21 -16.41
CA GLY A 71 0.14 1.07 -15.37
C GLY A 71 -0.03 2.57 -15.65
N MET A 72 -0.72 2.97 -16.73
CA MET A 72 -0.96 4.38 -17.04
C MET A 72 -2.23 4.90 -16.35
N ILE A 73 -2.20 6.16 -15.91
CA ILE A 73 -3.38 6.86 -15.39
C ILE A 73 -3.83 7.87 -16.44
N SER A 74 -5.07 7.73 -16.90
CA SER A 74 -5.68 8.66 -17.85
C SER A 74 -6.61 9.62 -17.13
N ILE A 75 -6.46 10.91 -17.41
CA ILE A 75 -7.31 11.99 -16.87
C ILE A 75 -8.01 12.66 -18.04
N GLU A 76 -9.33 12.55 -18.09
CA GLU A 76 -10.19 13.19 -19.07
C GLU A 76 -11.08 14.21 -18.38
N VAL A 77 -11.22 15.40 -18.98
CA VAL A 77 -12.07 16.48 -18.48
C VAL A 77 -12.89 17.04 -19.63
N ASP A 78 -14.20 17.12 -19.43
CA ASP A 78 -15.16 17.71 -20.34
C ASP A 78 -15.53 19.14 -19.90
N ASP A 79 -15.26 20.12 -20.75
CA ASP A 79 -15.77 21.48 -20.58
C ASP A 79 -16.28 22.09 -21.91
N LYS A 80 -16.99 23.21 -21.81
CA LYS A 80 -17.47 23.95 -22.99
C LYS A 80 -16.33 24.60 -23.77
N ASP A 81 -15.28 25.02 -23.08
CA ASP A 81 -14.08 25.58 -23.68
C ASP A 81 -12.97 24.52 -23.74
N PRO A 82 -12.50 24.12 -24.94
CA PRO A 82 -11.49 23.09 -25.08
C PRO A 82 -10.14 23.47 -24.44
N LYS A 83 -9.81 24.76 -24.34
CA LYS A 83 -8.59 25.21 -23.66
C LYS A 83 -8.69 24.97 -22.16
N VAL A 84 -9.82 25.36 -21.58
CA VAL A 84 -10.06 25.19 -20.14
C VAL A 84 -10.14 23.71 -19.76
N ALA A 85 -10.72 22.86 -20.62
CA ALA A 85 -10.71 21.42 -20.41
C ALA A 85 -9.27 20.86 -20.29
N ALA A 86 -8.39 21.24 -21.23
CA ALA A 86 -6.99 20.84 -21.20
C ALA A 86 -6.23 21.40 -19.99
N ASP A 87 -6.44 22.68 -19.66
CA ASP A 87 -5.81 23.32 -18.50
C ASP A 87 -6.23 22.68 -17.19
N ILE A 88 -7.51 22.33 -17.04
CA ILE A 88 -8.02 21.61 -15.87
C ILE A 88 -7.41 20.20 -15.79
N ALA A 89 -7.33 19.48 -16.91
CA ALA A 89 -6.72 18.14 -16.93
C ALA A 89 -5.24 18.20 -16.53
N ASN A 90 -4.48 19.17 -17.04
CA ASN A 90 -3.08 19.40 -16.63
C ASN A 90 -2.99 19.81 -15.16
N ALA A 91 -3.91 20.64 -14.65
CA ALA A 91 -3.92 21.03 -13.24
C ALA A 91 -4.17 19.88 -12.27
N HIS A 92 -4.87 18.81 -12.68
CA HIS A 92 -4.97 17.60 -11.85
C HIS A 92 -3.59 16.96 -11.64
N VAL A 93 -2.73 16.98 -12.65
CA VAL A 93 -1.36 16.47 -12.54
C VAL A 93 -0.56 17.34 -11.57
N ASP A 94 -0.67 18.67 -11.68
CA ASP A 94 -0.03 19.61 -10.74
C ASP A 94 -0.47 19.35 -9.28
N GLU A 95 -1.77 19.27 -9.03
CA GLU A 95 -2.34 19.04 -7.70
C GLU A 95 -1.94 17.67 -7.15
N LEU A 96 -1.90 16.65 -8.01
CA LEU A 96 -1.41 15.33 -7.64
C LEU A 96 0.06 15.39 -7.23
N MET A 97 0.92 16.12 -7.97
CA MET A 97 2.33 16.30 -7.60
C MET A 97 2.50 17.04 -6.27
N VAL A 98 1.61 17.98 -5.94
CA VAL A 98 1.61 18.66 -4.63
C VAL A 98 1.19 17.70 -3.51
N LEU A 99 0.12 16.93 -3.74
CA LEU A 99 -0.35 15.95 -2.77
C LEU A 99 0.67 14.84 -2.54
N THR A 100 1.30 14.31 -3.58
CA THR A 100 2.32 13.28 -3.40
C THR A 100 3.51 13.81 -2.63
N LYS A 101 3.95 15.07 -2.82
CA LYS A 101 5.01 15.65 -1.97
C LYS A 101 4.63 15.73 -0.49
N THR A 102 3.36 15.93 -0.19
CA THR A 102 2.86 16.11 1.19
C THR A 102 2.48 14.77 1.84
N PHE A 103 2.02 13.81 1.05
CA PHE A 103 1.52 12.50 1.47
C PHE A 103 2.38 11.32 1.00
N ALA A 104 3.61 11.56 0.53
CA ALA A 104 4.59 10.51 0.21
C ALA A 104 5.06 9.80 1.48
N ILE A 105 4.13 9.14 2.16
CA ILE A 105 4.44 7.98 2.97
C ILE A 105 4.57 6.84 1.96
N THR A 106 5.70 6.81 1.25
CA THR A 106 6.01 5.69 0.36
C THR A 106 6.26 4.44 1.19
N GLU A 107 6.23 3.27 0.55
CA GLU A 107 6.57 2.03 1.24
C GLU A 107 7.98 2.12 1.86
N ALA A 108 8.93 2.72 1.14
CA ALA A 108 10.28 2.94 1.63
C ALA A 108 10.31 3.86 2.86
N SER A 109 9.48 4.92 2.88
CA SER A 109 9.35 5.81 4.05
C SER A 109 8.77 5.10 5.28
N GLN A 110 7.72 4.28 5.10
CA GLN A 110 7.16 3.47 6.19
C GLN A 110 8.19 2.48 6.73
N ARG A 111 8.93 1.84 5.83
CA ARG A 111 9.97 0.87 6.18
C ARG A 111 11.10 1.53 6.97
N ARG A 112 11.58 2.71 6.55
CA ARG A 112 12.55 3.50 7.31
C ARG A 112 12.03 3.82 8.71
N LEU A 113 10.82 4.37 8.82
CA LEU A 113 10.22 4.74 10.12
C LEU A 113 10.04 3.53 11.04
N PHE A 114 9.72 2.36 10.50
CA PHE A 114 9.67 1.13 11.27
C PHE A 114 11.05 0.76 11.83
N PHE A 115 12.08 0.74 11.00
CA PHE A 115 13.44 0.42 11.43
C PHE A 115 14.01 1.46 12.40
N GLU A 116 13.68 2.74 12.22
CA GLU A 116 14.07 3.80 13.16
C GLU A 116 13.53 3.53 14.57
N LYS A 117 12.24 3.17 14.68
CA LYS A 117 11.61 2.82 15.96
C LYS A 117 12.26 1.58 16.58
N GLN A 118 12.48 0.53 15.79
CA GLN A 118 13.13 -0.70 16.28
C GLN A 118 14.57 -0.45 16.72
N LEU A 119 15.32 0.37 15.97
CA LEU A 119 16.69 0.74 16.30
C LEU A 119 16.78 1.51 17.62
N LYS A 120 15.84 2.43 17.86
CA LYS A 120 15.75 3.17 19.12
C LYS A 120 15.49 2.23 20.31
N LEU A 121 14.54 1.30 20.17
CA LEU A 121 14.26 0.28 21.18
C LEU A 121 15.49 -0.60 21.44
N ALA A 122 16.15 -1.10 20.39
CA ALA A 122 17.35 -1.91 20.53
C ALA A 122 18.50 -1.16 21.22
N LYS A 123 18.65 0.15 20.97
CA LYS A 123 19.64 1.00 21.65
C LYS A 123 19.35 1.12 23.15
N GLU A 124 18.09 1.31 23.53
CA GLU A 124 17.67 1.39 24.93
C GLU A 124 17.90 0.05 25.65
N GLU A 125 17.53 -1.07 25.02
CA GLU A 125 17.76 -2.42 25.55
C GLU A 125 19.26 -2.76 25.69
N LEU A 126 20.10 -2.37 24.72
CA LEU A 126 21.54 -2.53 24.80
C LEU A 126 22.13 -1.76 25.99
N ALA A 127 21.76 -0.49 26.15
CA ALA A 127 22.22 0.32 27.27
C ALA A 127 21.80 -0.28 28.62
N ASN A 128 20.57 -0.79 28.73
CA ASN A 128 20.08 -1.47 29.93
C ASN A 128 20.87 -2.76 30.22
N ALA A 129 21.19 -3.55 29.19
CA ALA A 129 21.97 -4.77 29.33
C ALA A 129 23.42 -4.46 29.75
N GLU A 130 24.05 -3.43 29.18
CA GLU A 130 25.39 -2.97 29.56
C GLU A 130 25.45 -2.52 31.02
N LEU A 131 24.46 -1.75 31.46
CA LEU A 131 24.33 -1.34 32.87
C LEU A 131 24.14 -2.54 33.79
N ALA A 132 23.34 -3.53 33.40
CA ALA A 132 23.14 -4.75 34.17
C ALA A 132 24.43 -5.58 34.25
N LEU A 133 25.16 -5.72 33.15
CA LEU A 133 26.45 -6.40 33.12
C LEU A 133 27.46 -5.72 34.04
N ARG A 134 27.55 -4.39 33.98
CA ARG A 134 28.45 -3.60 34.82
C ARG A 134 28.14 -3.79 36.31
N LYS A 135 26.86 -3.74 36.72
CA LYS A 135 26.46 -4.01 38.11
C LYS A 135 26.85 -5.43 38.55
N THR A 136 26.68 -6.42 37.69
CA THR A 136 27.11 -7.79 37.98
C THR A 136 28.65 -7.87 38.06
N GLN A 137 29.41 -7.16 37.21
CA GLN A 137 30.88 -7.10 37.31
C GLN A 137 31.34 -6.49 38.64
N GLU A 138 30.74 -5.37 39.05
CA GLU A 138 31.04 -4.68 40.31
C GLU A 138 30.74 -5.57 41.53
N ASN A 139 29.65 -6.34 41.51
CA ASN A 139 29.27 -7.22 42.61
C ASN A 139 30.07 -8.52 42.68
N THR A 140 30.51 -9.03 41.52
CA THR A 140 31.12 -10.36 41.42
C THR A 140 32.65 -10.34 41.34
N GLY A 141 33.24 -9.19 40.98
CA GLY A 141 34.70 -9.01 40.85
C GLY A 141 35.33 -9.78 39.67
N MET A 142 34.55 -10.44 38.81
CA MET A 142 35.09 -11.14 37.65
C MET A 142 35.35 -10.20 36.48
N LEU A 143 36.60 -10.21 36.02
CA LEU A 143 37.05 -9.40 34.89
C LEU A 143 37.30 -10.23 33.61
N GLN A 144 37.45 -11.55 33.72
CA GLN A 144 37.87 -12.36 32.58
C GLN A 144 37.20 -13.73 32.52
N LEU A 145 36.63 -14.00 31.36
CA LEU A 145 36.04 -15.28 30.99
C LEU A 145 37.06 -16.05 30.14
N SER A 146 37.03 -17.38 30.16
CA SER A 146 37.86 -18.17 29.24
C SER A 146 37.47 -17.91 27.78
N GLY A 147 38.47 -17.89 26.87
CA GLY A 147 38.26 -17.59 25.45
C GLY A 147 37.27 -18.56 24.76
N GLN A 148 37.16 -19.79 25.28
CA GLN A 148 36.21 -20.79 24.80
C GLN A 148 34.75 -20.40 25.08
N VAL A 149 34.44 -19.83 26.25
CA VAL A 149 33.08 -19.39 26.59
C VAL A 149 32.72 -18.11 25.82
N GLN A 150 33.68 -17.19 25.64
CA GLN A 150 33.47 -16.00 24.81
C GLN A 150 33.13 -16.35 23.36
N GLY A 151 33.83 -17.32 22.75
CA GLY A 151 33.54 -17.75 21.39
C GLY A 151 32.14 -18.37 21.21
N ILE A 152 31.65 -19.11 22.21
CA ILE A 152 30.30 -19.68 22.20
C ILE A 152 29.25 -18.59 22.36
N ILE A 153 29.45 -17.63 23.27
CA ILE A 153 28.56 -16.48 23.44
C ILE A 153 28.49 -15.68 22.13
N ALA A 154 29.63 -15.43 21.48
CA ALA A 154 29.68 -14.74 20.20
C ALA A 154 28.92 -15.51 19.11
N SER A 155 29.10 -16.84 19.02
CA SER A 155 28.39 -17.67 18.05
C SER A 155 26.87 -17.68 18.29
N MET A 156 26.44 -17.74 19.56
CA MET A 156 25.02 -17.62 19.91
C MET A 156 24.45 -16.24 19.60
N ALA A 157 25.20 -15.17 19.90
CA ALA A 157 24.81 -13.80 19.60
C ALA A 157 24.63 -13.61 18.09
N GLN A 158 25.56 -14.13 17.29
CA GLN A 158 25.46 -14.15 15.83
C GLN A 158 24.22 -14.92 15.35
N LEU A 159 23.98 -16.12 15.86
CA LEU A 159 22.80 -16.92 15.49
C LEU A 159 21.48 -16.23 15.88
N LYS A 160 21.42 -15.65 17.07
CA LYS A 160 20.27 -14.82 17.50
C LYS A 160 20.11 -13.57 16.64
N GLY A 161 21.20 -12.95 16.19
CA GLY A 161 21.17 -11.84 15.25
C GLY A 161 20.54 -12.24 13.91
N VAL A 162 20.94 -13.40 13.36
CA VAL A 162 20.32 -13.95 12.14
C VAL A 162 18.82 -14.23 12.36
N ILE A 163 18.45 -14.81 13.51
CA ILE A 163 17.05 -15.04 13.87
C ILE A 163 16.28 -13.72 13.92
N ALA A 164 16.80 -12.70 14.60
CA ALA A 164 16.17 -11.39 14.68
C ALA A 164 16.00 -10.76 13.29
N SER A 165 17.02 -10.87 12.42
CA SER A 165 16.91 -10.43 11.02
C SER A 165 15.75 -11.10 10.29
N LYS A 166 15.63 -12.43 10.43
CA LYS A 166 14.60 -13.23 9.78
C LYS A 166 13.21 -13.00 10.39
N GLU A 167 13.13 -12.69 11.68
CA GLU A 167 11.88 -12.32 12.34
C GLU A 167 11.37 -10.96 11.85
N VAL A 168 12.27 -10.00 11.67
CA VAL A 168 11.94 -8.69 11.09
C VAL A 168 11.52 -8.83 9.62
N GLU A 169 12.24 -9.65 8.84
CA GLU A 169 11.86 -10.00 7.47
C GLU A 169 10.44 -10.59 7.43
N ALA A 170 10.14 -11.58 8.28
CA ALA A 170 8.81 -12.17 8.38
C ALA A 170 7.73 -11.18 8.85
N ALA A 171 8.05 -10.29 9.80
CA ALA A 171 7.13 -9.26 10.29
C ALA A 171 6.78 -8.26 9.18
N SER A 172 7.77 -7.83 8.39
CA SER A 172 7.55 -6.98 7.21
C SER A 172 6.68 -7.68 6.16
N MET A 173 6.95 -8.96 5.88
CA MET A 173 6.14 -9.74 4.94
C MET A 173 4.70 -9.88 5.42
N ARG A 174 4.44 -10.07 6.71
CA ARG A 174 3.07 -10.11 7.27
C ARG A 174 2.32 -8.80 7.15
N THR A 175 3.03 -7.67 7.11
CA THR A 175 2.39 -6.36 6.95
C THR A 175 1.78 -6.19 5.55
N PHE A 176 2.34 -6.89 4.55
CA PHE A 176 1.97 -6.72 3.14
C PHE A 176 1.38 -7.99 2.48
N ALA A 177 1.60 -9.17 3.05
CA ALA A 177 1.15 -10.46 2.52
C ALA A 177 0.11 -11.12 3.44
N THR A 178 -0.93 -11.69 2.83
CA THR A 178 -1.87 -12.58 3.54
C THR A 178 -1.13 -13.85 3.98
N GLY A 179 -1.59 -14.48 5.07
CA GLY A 179 -0.90 -15.61 5.71
C GLY A 179 -0.66 -16.87 4.84
N GLN A 180 -1.12 -16.88 3.60
CA GLN A 180 -0.94 -17.97 2.62
C GLN A 180 0.21 -17.73 1.61
N ASN A 181 1.01 -16.66 1.76
CA ASN A 181 2.14 -16.42 0.86
C ASN A 181 3.23 -17.51 0.99
N PRO A 182 3.57 -18.26 -0.08
CA PRO A 182 4.61 -19.30 -0.04
C PRO A 182 5.98 -18.78 0.45
N ALA A 183 6.30 -17.51 0.19
CA ALA A 183 7.55 -16.89 0.67
C ALA A 183 7.57 -16.76 2.21
N LEU A 184 6.43 -16.41 2.82
CA LEU A 184 6.32 -16.30 4.27
C LEU A 184 6.43 -17.67 4.95
N VAL A 185 5.89 -18.72 4.34
CA VAL A 185 6.03 -20.10 4.82
C VAL A 185 7.50 -20.51 4.84
N ARG A 186 8.24 -20.24 3.77
CA ARG A 186 9.68 -20.55 3.68
C ARG A 186 10.49 -19.85 4.79
N VAL A 187 10.25 -18.56 5.02
CA VAL A 187 10.94 -17.80 6.08
C VAL A 187 10.60 -18.35 7.47
N ASN A 188 9.35 -18.77 7.71
CA ASN A 188 8.96 -19.37 8.99
C ASN A 188 9.64 -20.73 9.23
N GLU A 189 9.81 -21.55 8.20
CA GLU A 189 10.54 -22.83 8.33
C GLU A 189 12.05 -22.59 8.57
N GLU A 190 12.65 -21.61 7.89
CA GLU A 190 14.03 -21.17 8.18
C GLU A 190 14.18 -20.72 9.63
N LEU A 191 13.25 -19.88 10.13
CA LEU A 191 13.21 -19.45 11.53
C LEU A 191 13.10 -20.62 12.51
N ARG A 192 12.27 -21.62 12.20
CA ARG A 192 12.10 -22.80 13.04
C ARG A 192 13.40 -23.61 13.12
N SER A 193 14.08 -23.79 12.00
CA SER A 193 15.38 -24.46 11.95
C SER A 193 16.44 -23.71 12.76
N LEU A 194 16.56 -22.39 12.58
CA LEU A 194 17.52 -21.56 13.30
C LEU A 194 17.27 -21.55 14.82
N ARG A 195 16.00 -21.45 15.24
CA ARG A 195 15.62 -21.54 16.66
C ARG A 195 16.00 -22.90 17.26
N GLY A 196 15.79 -23.99 16.52
CA GLY A 196 16.23 -25.32 16.95
C GLY A 196 17.75 -25.46 17.08
N GLN A 197 18.53 -24.78 16.24
CA GLN A 197 19.99 -24.72 16.38
C GLN A 197 20.41 -23.92 17.62
N LEU A 198 19.75 -22.80 17.89
CA LEU A 198 20.00 -21.98 19.07
C LEU A 198 19.72 -22.76 20.35
N GLU A 199 18.60 -23.48 20.40
CA GLU A 199 18.21 -24.28 21.56
C GLU A 199 19.22 -25.39 21.86
N LYS A 200 19.75 -26.05 20.81
CA LYS A 200 20.83 -27.05 20.96
C LYS A 200 22.12 -26.45 21.53
N LEU A 201 22.48 -25.23 21.14
CA LEU A 201 23.65 -24.53 21.67
C LEU A 201 23.43 -24.09 23.12
N GLN A 202 22.23 -23.60 23.44
CA GLN A 202 21.85 -23.23 24.81
C GLN A 202 21.81 -24.44 25.74
N ALA A 203 21.27 -25.58 25.30
CA ALA A 203 21.22 -26.81 26.08
C ALA A 203 22.63 -27.36 26.40
N LYS A 204 23.55 -27.28 25.43
CA LYS A 204 24.98 -27.64 25.63
C LYS A 204 25.70 -26.70 26.61
N GLN A 205 25.24 -25.47 26.74
CA GLN A 205 25.76 -24.50 27.69
C GLN A 205 25.16 -24.70 29.09
N ASP A 206 23.84 -24.73 29.24
CA ASP A 206 23.14 -24.74 30.55
C ASP A 206 23.21 -26.08 31.32
N GLY A 207 23.95 -27.08 30.81
CA GLY A 207 24.37 -28.23 31.63
C GLY A 207 23.38 -29.38 31.81
N LYS A 208 22.22 -29.37 31.14
CA LYS A 208 21.17 -30.40 31.36
C LYS A 208 21.53 -31.83 30.91
N ASP A 209 22.56 -32.02 30.09
CA ASP A 209 23.05 -33.34 29.61
C ASP A 209 24.59 -33.48 29.72
N GLY A 210 25.21 -32.87 30.75
CA GLY A 210 26.69 -32.86 30.87
C GLY A 210 27.33 -31.77 30.01
N GLY A 211 26.84 -30.54 30.16
CA GLY A 211 27.26 -29.38 29.37
C GLY A 211 28.65 -28.84 29.70
N LEU A 212 29.17 -27.98 28.83
CA LEU A 212 30.56 -27.48 28.92
C LEU A 212 30.85 -26.69 30.22
N LEU A 213 29.82 -26.14 30.89
CA LEU A 213 29.93 -25.50 32.20
C LEU A 213 30.31 -26.48 33.33
N THR A 214 30.03 -27.78 33.18
CA THR A 214 30.52 -28.82 34.11
C THR A 214 31.86 -29.44 33.69
N SER A 215 32.26 -29.32 32.41
CA SER A 215 33.55 -29.83 31.92
C SER A 215 34.69 -28.81 32.01
N THR A 216 34.38 -27.50 32.05
CA THR A 216 35.33 -26.42 32.32
C THR A 216 35.25 -26.13 33.82
N GLY A 217 36.25 -26.59 34.60
CA GLY A 217 36.18 -26.66 36.06
C GLY A 217 35.46 -25.49 36.76
N ASN A 218 34.50 -25.86 37.63
CA ASN A 218 33.79 -25.02 38.61
C ASN A 218 33.77 -23.52 38.27
N ILE A 219 33.02 -23.12 37.24
CA ILE A 219 32.56 -21.73 37.17
C ILE A 219 31.66 -21.54 38.40
N PRO A 220 32.06 -20.70 39.38
CA PRO A 220 31.23 -20.46 40.57
C PRO A 220 29.84 -19.97 40.15
N GLU A 221 28.79 -20.15 40.94
CA GLU A 221 27.43 -19.63 40.61
C GLU A 221 27.46 -18.14 40.23
N VAL A 222 28.36 -17.40 40.89
CA VAL A 222 28.68 -16.00 40.65
C VAL A 222 29.14 -15.75 39.18
N GLY A 223 29.90 -16.68 38.60
CA GLY A 223 30.35 -16.69 37.20
C GLY A 223 29.25 -16.93 36.19
N LEU A 224 28.24 -17.72 36.57
CA LEU A 224 27.11 -18.00 35.70
C LEU A 224 26.23 -16.77 35.48
N GLU A 225 26.06 -15.93 36.51
CA GLU A 225 25.31 -14.68 36.39
C GLU A 225 26.01 -13.69 35.44
N TYR A 226 27.34 -13.54 35.58
CA TYR A 226 28.15 -12.73 34.68
C TYR A 226 28.04 -13.19 33.22
N VAL A 227 28.15 -14.51 32.98
CA VAL A 227 27.99 -15.12 31.65
C VAL A 227 26.62 -14.81 31.04
N ARG A 228 25.55 -14.88 31.85
CA ARG A 228 24.18 -14.57 31.40
C ARG A 228 24.04 -13.11 30.98
N LYS A 229 24.52 -12.17 31.80
CA LYS A 229 24.47 -10.74 31.47
C LYS A 229 25.33 -10.39 30.26
N LEU A 230 26.50 -11.01 30.12
CA LEU A 230 27.38 -10.80 28.97
C LEU A 230 26.74 -11.29 27.67
N ARG A 231 26.04 -12.43 27.74
CA ARG A 231 25.24 -12.96 26.63
C ARG A 231 24.12 -12.00 26.23
N ASP A 232 23.46 -11.37 27.20
CA ASP A 232 22.38 -10.41 26.93
C ASP A 232 22.95 -9.15 26.25
N VAL A 233 24.09 -8.62 26.72
CA VAL A 233 24.79 -7.51 26.04
C VAL A 233 25.14 -7.87 24.59
N LYS A 234 25.81 -9.01 24.38
CA LYS A 234 26.20 -9.45 23.02
C LYS A 234 24.99 -9.67 22.11
N TYR A 235 23.88 -10.11 22.67
CA TYR A 235 22.61 -10.23 21.94
C TYR A 235 22.11 -8.88 21.46
N TYR A 236 21.91 -7.92 22.37
CA TYR A 236 21.38 -6.60 22.00
C TYR A 236 22.35 -5.80 21.13
N GLU A 237 23.66 -5.99 21.29
CA GLU A 237 24.70 -5.40 20.44
C GLU A 237 24.54 -5.89 19.00
N THR A 238 24.39 -7.21 18.80
CA THR A 238 24.19 -7.80 17.46
C THR A 238 22.87 -7.33 16.84
N VAL A 239 21.79 -7.25 17.61
CA VAL A 239 20.48 -6.76 17.15
C VAL A 239 20.57 -5.28 16.74
N PHE A 240 21.23 -4.46 17.56
CA PHE A 240 21.46 -3.04 17.27
C PHE A 240 22.26 -2.86 15.97
N GLU A 241 23.39 -3.56 15.82
CA GLU A 241 24.21 -3.48 14.60
C GLU A 241 23.44 -3.87 13.34
N LEU A 242 22.65 -4.94 13.42
CA LEU A 242 21.83 -5.40 12.32
C LEU A 242 20.73 -4.39 11.97
N LEU A 243 19.99 -3.90 12.96
CA LEU A 243 18.93 -2.90 12.75
C LEU A 243 19.51 -1.59 12.22
N ALA A 244 20.71 -1.20 12.65
CA ALA A 244 21.41 -0.03 12.12
C ALA A 244 21.72 -0.22 10.63
N LYS A 245 22.25 -1.38 10.22
CA LYS A 245 22.48 -1.71 8.81
C LYS A 245 21.17 -1.67 8.00
N GLN A 246 20.09 -2.25 8.53
CA GLN A 246 18.79 -2.25 7.87
C GLN A 246 18.18 -0.85 7.77
N PHE A 247 18.34 -0.02 8.81
CA PHE A 247 17.89 1.36 8.80
C PHE A 247 18.63 2.20 7.75
N GLU A 248 19.96 2.08 7.65
CA GLU A 248 20.72 2.78 6.61
C GLU A 248 20.34 2.31 5.20
N MET A 249 20.12 1.01 4.99
CA MET A 249 19.59 0.50 3.73
C MET A 249 18.20 1.08 3.43
N ALA A 250 17.28 1.09 4.40
CA ALA A 250 15.95 1.66 4.22
C ALA A 250 15.97 3.17 3.94
N LYS A 251 16.93 3.90 4.53
CA LYS A 251 17.15 5.33 4.27
C LYS A 251 17.68 5.59 2.85
N ILE A 252 18.57 4.73 2.37
CA ILE A 252 19.04 4.76 0.98
C ILE A 252 17.88 4.44 0.03
N ASP A 253 17.07 3.44 0.35
CA ASP A 253 15.91 3.06 -0.47
C ASP A 253 14.87 4.17 -0.52
N GLU A 254 14.55 4.82 0.60
CA GLU A 254 13.67 6.00 0.64
C GLU A 254 14.23 7.16 -0.20
N ALA A 255 15.54 7.40 -0.14
CA ALA A 255 16.19 8.42 -0.96
C ALA A 255 16.19 8.08 -2.46
N LYS A 256 16.21 6.77 -2.80
CA LYS A 256 16.12 6.26 -4.18
C LYS A 256 14.69 6.16 -4.69
N ASP A 257 13.71 6.05 -3.80
CA ASP A 257 12.30 5.96 -4.12
C ASP A 257 11.80 7.31 -4.64
N THR A 258 12.21 7.62 -5.87
CA THR A 258 11.66 8.70 -6.67
C THR A 258 10.31 8.24 -7.18
N SER A 259 9.33 8.11 -6.28
CA SER A 259 7.92 7.97 -6.63
C SER A 259 7.40 9.29 -7.22
N THR A 260 8.08 9.75 -8.27
CA THR A 260 7.75 10.94 -9.05
C THR A 260 6.93 10.43 -10.21
N ILE A 261 5.62 10.59 -10.09
CA ILE A 261 4.69 10.40 -11.20
C ILE A 261 5.24 11.20 -12.38
N GLN A 262 5.61 10.51 -13.46
CA GLN A 262 6.06 11.18 -14.67
C GLN A 262 4.84 11.44 -15.55
N GLN A 263 4.64 12.71 -15.89
CA GLN A 263 3.66 13.06 -16.89
C GLN A 263 4.16 12.57 -18.26
N LEU A 264 3.52 11.53 -18.80
CA LEU A 264 3.84 11.01 -20.12
C LEU A 264 3.41 12.01 -21.20
N ASP A 265 2.12 12.35 -21.19
CA ASP A 265 1.52 13.29 -22.14
C ASP A 265 0.84 14.45 -21.41
N LYS A 266 1.03 15.66 -21.93
CA LYS A 266 0.27 16.84 -21.51
C LYS A 266 -1.09 16.85 -22.20
N ALA A 267 -2.12 17.23 -21.47
CA ALA A 267 -3.44 17.42 -22.05
C ALA A 267 -3.40 18.59 -23.04
N ILE A 268 -3.91 18.35 -24.25
CA ILE A 268 -4.06 19.36 -25.30
C ILE A 268 -5.55 19.66 -25.53
N PRO A 269 -5.91 20.86 -26.00
CA PRO A 269 -7.29 21.19 -26.36
C PRO A 269 -7.84 20.22 -27.42
N ALA A 270 -9.08 19.76 -27.24
CA ALA A 270 -9.69 18.80 -28.16
C ALA A 270 -10.12 19.45 -29.49
N ASP A 271 -9.80 18.80 -30.61
CA ASP A 271 -10.18 19.27 -31.96
C ASP A 271 -11.65 18.98 -32.31
N LYS A 272 -12.28 18.02 -31.63
CA LYS A 272 -13.68 17.61 -31.87
C LYS A 272 -14.46 17.53 -30.56
N ASN A 273 -15.72 17.94 -30.60
CA ASN A 273 -16.62 17.86 -29.45
C ASN A 273 -16.86 16.40 -29.03
N SER A 274 -16.70 16.12 -27.73
CA SER A 274 -16.97 14.80 -27.12
C SER A 274 -18.47 14.47 -27.07
N GLY A 275 -19.35 15.47 -27.05
CA GLY A 275 -20.80 15.30 -27.12
C GLY A 275 -21.59 16.59 -27.39
N PRO A 276 -22.93 16.53 -27.48
CA PRO A 276 -23.74 15.32 -27.70
C PRO A 276 -23.60 14.80 -29.13
N LYS A 277 -23.73 13.48 -29.33
CA LYS A 277 -23.76 12.86 -30.67
C LYS A 277 -25.08 13.23 -31.36
N ARG A 278 -25.15 14.45 -31.93
CA ARG A 278 -26.37 15.03 -32.53
C ARG A 278 -27.06 14.10 -33.52
N LEU A 279 -26.28 13.29 -34.25
CA LEU A 279 -26.79 12.26 -35.16
C LEU A 279 -27.60 11.17 -34.45
N MET A 280 -27.12 10.65 -33.30
CA MET A 280 -27.87 9.65 -32.54
C MET A 280 -29.16 10.24 -31.95
N ILE A 281 -29.13 11.48 -31.48
CA ILE A 281 -30.32 12.17 -30.98
C ILE A 281 -31.34 12.35 -32.10
N ALA A 282 -30.90 12.76 -33.30
CA ALA A 282 -31.76 12.91 -34.47
C ALA A 282 -32.40 11.57 -34.88
N LEU A 283 -31.63 10.48 -34.93
CA LEU A 283 -32.14 9.14 -35.25
C LEU A 283 -33.14 8.64 -34.20
N ALA A 284 -32.84 8.82 -32.91
CA ALA A 284 -33.76 8.44 -31.84
C ALA A 284 -35.06 9.26 -31.88
N GLY A 285 -34.97 10.56 -32.15
CA GLY A 285 -36.12 11.44 -32.32
C GLY A 285 -36.99 11.04 -33.51
N LEU A 286 -36.37 10.70 -34.66
CA LEU A 286 -37.08 10.23 -35.85
C LEU A 286 -37.78 8.90 -35.58
N ALA A 287 -37.09 7.92 -34.99
CA ALA A 287 -37.68 6.62 -34.65
C ALA A 287 -38.83 6.76 -33.64
N GLY A 288 -38.65 7.57 -32.59
CA GLY A 288 -39.70 7.83 -31.59
C GLY A 288 -40.91 8.56 -32.18
N GLY A 289 -40.69 9.55 -33.04
CA GLY A 289 -41.75 10.27 -33.75
C GLY A 289 -42.56 9.36 -34.67
N LEU A 290 -41.90 8.45 -35.38
CA LEU A 290 -42.55 7.49 -36.28
C LEU A 290 -43.41 6.50 -35.48
N LEU A 291 -42.91 5.99 -34.35
CA LEU A 291 -43.68 5.11 -33.46
C LEU A 291 -44.91 5.81 -32.85
N LEU A 292 -44.75 7.04 -32.36
CA LEU A 292 -45.87 7.83 -31.84
C LEU A 292 -46.90 8.15 -32.93
N GLY A 293 -46.45 8.47 -34.14
CA GLY A 293 -47.32 8.70 -35.29
C GLY A 293 -48.14 7.47 -35.65
N ILE A 294 -47.54 6.27 -35.68
CA ILE A 294 -48.24 5.00 -35.93
C ILE A 294 -49.27 4.73 -34.82
N MET A 295 -48.88 4.88 -33.54
CA MET A 295 -49.80 4.69 -32.42
C MET A 295 -51.00 5.64 -32.49
N MET A 296 -50.76 6.91 -32.81
CA MET A 296 -51.81 7.92 -32.94
C MET A 296 -52.72 7.63 -34.13
N ALA A 297 -52.17 7.21 -35.28
CA ALA A 297 -52.96 6.82 -36.45
C ALA A 297 -53.90 5.65 -36.15
N ILE A 298 -53.40 4.59 -35.51
CA ILE A 298 -54.22 3.43 -35.09
C ILE A 298 -55.31 3.85 -34.09
N PHE A 299 -54.97 4.75 -33.15
CA PHE A 299 -55.94 5.27 -32.20
C PHE A 299 -57.06 6.08 -32.88
N TYR A 300 -56.71 6.98 -33.80
CA TYR A 300 -57.69 7.73 -34.59
C TYR A 300 -58.59 6.82 -35.42
N GLU A 301 -58.02 5.80 -36.07
CA GLU A 301 -58.78 4.83 -36.86
C GLU A 301 -59.79 4.04 -36.01
N LYS A 302 -59.43 3.69 -34.78
CA LYS A 302 -60.28 2.88 -33.89
C LYS A 302 -61.37 3.68 -33.16
N TYR A 303 -61.15 4.97 -32.87
CA TYR A 303 -62.03 5.76 -32.01
C TYR A 303 -62.86 6.84 -32.73
N LEU A 304 -62.56 7.23 -33.97
CA LEU A 304 -63.46 8.10 -34.73
C LEU A 304 -64.54 7.27 -35.47
N PRO A 305 -65.83 7.57 -35.30
CA PRO A 305 -66.89 6.89 -36.03
C PRO A 305 -66.75 7.18 -37.52
N ARG A 306 -66.75 6.12 -38.34
CA ARG A 306 -66.80 6.21 -39.81
C ARG A 306 -68.00 7.08 -40.21
N ARG A 307 -67.75 8.30 -40.67
CA ARG A 307 -68.76 9.11 -41.36
C ARG A 307 -69.07 8.40 -42.68
N ASN A 308 -70.18 7.67 -42.71
CA ASN A 308 -70.75 7.12 -43.94
C ASN A 308 -71.02 8.29 -44.90
N VAL A 309 -70.18 8.42 -45.93
CA VAL A 309 -70.49 9.26 -47.08
C VAL A 309 -71.46 8.46 -47.94
N SER A 310 -72.75 8.79 -47.86
CA SER A 310 -73.77 8.26 -48.76
C SER A 310 -73.49 8.77 -50.17
N VAL A 311 -73.10 7.84 -51.05
CA VAL A 311 -72.97 8.04 -52.48
C VAL A 311 -74.36 8.37 -53.03
N VAL A 312 -74.55 9.62 -53.48
CA VAL A 312 -75.75 10.02 -54.22
C VAL A 312 -75.64 9.43 -55.62
N SER A 313 -76.52 8.47 -55.90
CA SER A 313 -76.78 7.90 -57.21
C SER A 313 -77.26 8.97 -58.20
N LYS A 314 -76.70 8.97 -59.41
CA LYS A 314 -77.32 9.50 -60.62
C LYS A 314 -77.12 8.50 -61.74
#